data_AF-A0A929FF89-F1
#
_entry.id   AF-A0A929FF89-F1
#
_cell.length_a   1.000
_cell.length_b   1.000
_cell.length_c   1.000
_cell.angle_alpha   90.00
_cell.angle_beta   90.00
_cell.angle_gamma   90.00
#
_symmetry.space_group_name_H-M   'P 1'
#
loop_
_entity.id
_entity.type
_entity.pdbx_description
1 polymer ?
#
loop_
_entity_poly.entity_id
_entity_poly.type
_entity_poly.pdbx_seq_one_letter_code
_entity_poly.pdbx_strand_id
1 'polypeptide(L)'
;MGIGEMVGWYLSLLTGAILFTWLTNSTRRSVLITAVIHGTVDVAFVSPTIPMTASILGALITLWGIVVLAIAGSRYLSRVGKVVAIAKNSSFTRMELPVKP
;
A
#
# COMPACT_ATOMS: atom_id res chain seq x y z
N MET A 1 -4.85 -17.54 -21.67
CA MET A 1 -5.47 -16.21 -21.52
C MET A 1 -5.29 -15.46 -22.82
N GLY A 2 -6.36 -14.87 -23.36
CA GLY A 2 -6.27 -13.97 -24.51
C GLY A 2 -5.62 -12.64 -24.14
N ILE A 3 -5.21 -11.83 -25.13
CA ILE A 3 -4.54 -10.55 -24.85
C ILE A 3 -5.42 -9.57 -24.06
N GLY A 4 -6.73 -9.57 -24.31
CA GLY A 4 -7.69 -8.76 -23.54
C GLY A 4 -7.79 -9.18 -22.07
N GLU A 5 -7.73 -10.49 -21.79
CA GLU A 5 -7.72 -11.02 -20.42
C GLU A 5 -6.42 -10.68 -19.69
N MET A 6 -5.28 -10.72 -20.39
CA MET A 6 -3.98 -10.31 -19.84
C MET A 6 -3.99 -8.84 -19.44
N VAL A 7 -4.53 -7.96 -20.29
CA VAL A 7 -4.66 -6.53 -20.00
C VAL A 7 -5.59 -6.30 -18.82
N GLY A 8 -6.76 -6.96 -18.79
CA GLY A 8 -7.71 -6.85 -17.68
C GLY A 8 -7.10 -7.32 -16.35
N TRP A 9 -6.41 -8.46 -16.37
CA TRP A 9 -5.68 -8.96 -15.21
C TRP A 9 -4.60 -7.99 -14.72
N TYR A 10 -3.78 -7.46 -15.64
CA TYR A 10 -2.73 -6.50 -15.29
C TYR A 10 -3.30 -5.21 -14.69
N LEU A 11 -4.38 -4.67 -15.27
CA LEU A 11 -5.04 -3.48 -14.73
C LEU A 11 -5.66 -3.74 -13.36
N SER A 12 -6.22 -4.93 -13.13
CA SER A 12 -6.74 -5.34 -11.82
C SER A 12 -5.63 -5.41 -10.77
N LEU A 13 -4.45 -5.94 -11.12
CA LEU A 13 -3.29 -5.93 -10.23
C LEU A 13 -2.79 -4.51 -9.95
N LEU A 14 -2.70 -3.66 -10.98
CA LEU A 14 -2.23 -2.28 -10.84
C LEU A 14 -3.13 -1.48 -9.90
N THR A 15 -4.44 -1.52 -10.13
CA THR A 15 -5.44 -0.85 -9.28
C THR A 15 -5.50 -1.45 -7.87
N GLY A 16 -5.32 -2.77 -7.73
CA GLY A 16 -5.16 -3.43 -6.44
C GLY A 16 -3.95 -2.91 -5.66
N ALA A 17 -2.79 -2.78 -6.30
CA ALA A 17 -1.59 -2.23 -5.65
C ALA A 17 -1.80 -0.79 -5.14
N ILE A 18 -2.49 0.04 -5.92
CA ILE A 18 -2.86 1.41 -5.54
C ILE A 18 -3.80 1.41 -4.33
N LEU A 19 -4.82 0.54 -4.35
CA LEU A 19 -5.78 0.38 -3.27
C LEU A 19 -5.10 -0.05 -1.96
N PHE A 20 -4.26 -1.09 -2.01
CA PHE A 20 -3.52 -1.56 -0.84
C PHE A 20 -2.52 -0.53 -0.32
N THR A 21 -1.90 0.26 -1.20
CA THR A 21 -1.01 1.36 -0.81
C THR A 21 -1.78 2.44 -0.06
N TRP A 22 -2.93 2.87 -0.58
CA TRP A 22 -3.79 3.84 0.08
C TRP A 22 -4.30 3.32 1.43
N LEU A 23 -4.73 2.05 1.48
CA LEU A 23 -5.19 1.40 2.69
C LEU A 23 -4.09 1.37 3.77
N THR A 24 -2.87 0.99 3.38
CA THR A 24 -1.70 0.96 4.27
C THR A 24 -1.34 2.36 4.78
N ASN A 25 -1.41 3.38 3.93
CA ASN A 25 -1.18 4.76 4.34
C ASN A 25 -2.27 5.26 5.30
N SER A 26 -3.51 4.81 5.11
CA SER A 26 -4.65 5.17 5.95
C SER A 26 -4.61 4.48 7.32
N THR A 27 -4.00 3.29 7.42
CA THR A 27 -3.84 2.52 8.67
C THR A 27 -2.56 2.89 9.44
N ARG A 28 -2.00 4.09 9.22
CA ARG A 28 -0.73 4.55 9.81
C ARG A 28 0.46 3.60 9.52
N ARG A 29 0.48 2.96 8.35
CA ARG A 29 1.49 1.97 7.92
C ARG A 29 1.52 0.69 8.75
N SER A 30 0.38 0.28 9.30
CA SER A 30 0.28 -1.01 10.00
C SER A 30 0.33 -2.17 9.02
N VAL A 31 1.46 -2.87 8.98
CA VAL A 31 1.67 -4.06 8.14
C VAL A 31 0.67 -5.17 8.51
N LEU A 32 0.31 -5.30 9.79
CA LEU A 32 -0.61 -6.33 10.26
C LEU A 32 -2.02 -6.16 9.68
N ILE A 33 -2.55 -4.94 9.67
CA ILE A 33 -3.89 -4.67 9.11
C ILE A 33 -3.89 -4.91 7.60
N THR A 34 -2.86 -4.41 6.90
CA THR A 34 -2.72 -4.65 5.45
C THR A 34 -2.61 -6.13 5.13
N ALA A 35 -1.84 -6.90 5.91
CA ALA A 35 -1.68 -8.35 5.70
C ALA A 35 -2.98 -9.12 5.91
N VAL A 36 -3.75 -8.80 6.96
CA VAL A 36 -5.06 -9.43 7.19
C VAL A 36 -6.02 -9.15 6.05
N ILE A 37 -6.12 -7.90 5.61
CA ILE A 37 -7.02 -7.52 4.51
C ILE A 37 -6.55 -8.15 3.19
N HIS A 38 -5.24 -8.13 2.92
CA HIS A 38 -4.66 -8.75 1.74
C HIS A 38 -4.96 -10.25 1.68
N GLY A 39 -4.70 -10.97 2.77
CA GLY A 39 -5.00 -12.41 2.85
C GLY A 39 -6.49 -12.70 2.72
N THR A 40 -7.37 -11.84 3.26
CA THR A 40 -8.82 -12.02 3.12
C THR A 40 -9.27 -11.88 1.67
N VAL A 41 -8.73 -10.90 0.95
CA VAL A 41 -9.01 -10.70 -0.48
C VAL A 41 -8.51 -11.90 -1.29
N ASP A 42 -7.31 -12.40 -0.99
CA ASP A 42 -6.73 -13.54 -1.70
C ASP A 42 -7.56 -14.82 -1.51
N VAL A 43 -8.00 -15.12 -0.29
CA VAL A 43 -8.93 -16.22 0.02
C VAL A 43 -10.22 -16.10 -0.79
N ALA A 44 -10.74 -14.88 -0.95
CA ALA A 44 -11.93 -14.65 -1.77
C ALA A 44 -11.67 -14.91 -3.26
N PHE A 45 -10.48 -14.57 -3.78
CA PHE A 45 -10.09 -14.84 -5.17
C PHE A 45 -9.97 -16.33 -5.50
N VAL A 46 -9.44 -17.13 -4.58
CA VAL A 46 -9.25 -18.58 -4.78
C VAL A 46 -10.49 -19.40 -4.39
N SER A 47 -11.52 -18.76 -3.82
CA SER A 47 -12.74 -19.45 -3.41
C SER A 47 -13.48 -20.06 -4.60
N PRO A 48 -13.81 -21.37 -4.57
CA PRO A 48 -14.47 -22.07 -5.68
C PRO A 48 -15.98 -21.82 -5.75
N THR A 49 -16.51 -20.80 -5.06
CA THR A 49 -17.95 -20.57 -4.88
C THR A 49 -18.70 -20.40 -6.19
N ILE A 50 -18.18 -19.60 -7.12
CA ILE A 50 -18.74 -19.41 -8.46
C ILE A 50 -17.60 -19.33 -9.50
N PRO A 51 -17.77 -19.84 -10.73
CA PRO A 51 -16.71 -19.81 -11.76
C PRO A 51 -16.22 -18.39 -12.11
N MET A 52 -17.06 -17.38 -11.86
CA MET A 52 -16.78 -15.98 -12.18
C MET A 52 -16.23 -15.19 -10.98
N THR A 53 -15.98 -15.81 -9.82
CA THR A 53 -15.53 -15.11 -8.59
C THR A 53 -14.33 -14.21 -8.86
N ALA A 54 -13.29 -14.76 -9.49
CA ALA A 54 -12.05 -14.03 -9.79
C ALA A 54 -12.28 -12.82 -10.70
N SER A 55 -13.12 -12.95 -11.73
CA SER A 55 -13.45 -11.86 -12.64
C SER A 55 -14.28 -10.76 -11.96
N ILE A 56 -15.25 -11.15 -11.12
CA ILE A 56 -16.10 -10.23 -10.36
C ILE A 56 -15.24 -9.46 -9.33
N LEU A 57 -14.44 -10.16 -8.53
CA LEU A 57 -13.55 -9.54 -7.54
C LEU A 57 -12.50 -8.67 -8.21
N GLY A 58 -11.92 -9.13 -9.32
CA GLY A 58 -10.98 -8.34 -10.13
C GLY A 58 -11.58 -7.04 -10.62
N ALA A 59 -12.81 -7.07 -11.13
CA ALA A 59 -13.55 -5.88 -11.55
C ALA A 59 -13.87 -4.95 -10.37
N LEU A 60 -14.31 -5.50 -9.23
CA LEU A 60 -14.59 -4.74 -7.99
C LEU A 60 -13.35 -4.00 -7.48
N ILE A 61 -12.19 -4.68 -7.40
CA ILE A 61 -10.93 -4.06 -6.99
C ILE A 61 -10.50 -2.98 -7.98
N THR A 62 -10.72 -3.21 -9.27
CA THR A 62 -10.39 -2.23 -10.30
C THR A 62 -11.22 -0.97 -10.15
N LEU A 63 -12.54 -1.10 -10.03
CA LEU A 63 -13.45 0.01 -9.80
C LEU A 63 -13.11 0.75 -8.50
N TRP A 64 -12.85 0.02 -7.42
CA TRP A 64 -12.49 0.61 -6.14
C TRP A 64 -11.16 1.37 -6.22
N GLY A 65 -10.14 0.79 -6.86
CA GLY A 65 -8.86 1.46 -7.07
C GLY A 65 -9.00 2.76 -7.85
N ILE A 66 -9.87 2.80 -8.88
CA ILE A 66 -10.20 4.02 -9.63
C ILE A 66 -10.90 5.05 -8.73
N VAL A 67 -11.88 4.63 -7.94
CA VAL A 67 -12.59 5.51 -7.00
C VAL A 67 -11.62 6.10 -5.96
N VAL A 68 -10.71 5.28 -5.41
CA VAL A 68 -9.69 5.74 -4.48
C VAL A 68 -8.73 6.71 -5.14
N LEU A 69 -8.31 6.47 -6.39
CA LEU A 69 -7.52 7.43 -7.16
C LEU A 69 -8.24 8.78 -7.32
N ALA A 70 -9.54 8.74 -7.64
CA ALA A 70 -10.34 9.94 -7.83
C ALA A 70 -10.55 10.73 -6.54
N ILE A 71 -10.81 10.06 -5.41
CA ILE A 71 -11.11 10.72 -4.12
C ILE A 71 -9.83 11.14 -3.39
N ALA A 72 -8.84 10.25 -3.29
CA ALA A 72 -7.62 10.52 -2.53
C ALA A 72 -6.66 11.43 -3.31
N GLY A 73 -6.69 11.39 -4.65
CA GLY A 73 -5.71 12.07 -5.49
C GLY A 73 -4.26 11.58 -5.22
N SER A 74 -3.29 12.11 -5.99
CA SER A 74 -1.87 11.78 -5.84
C SER A 74 -1.28 12.14 -4.44
N ARG A 75 -1.98 12.99 -3.69
CA ARG A 75 -1.56 13.54 -2.39
C ARG A 75 -1.56 12.56 -1.22
N TYR A 76 -2.25 11.42 -1.32
CA TYR A 76 -2.22 10.36 -0.30
C TYR A 76 -1.53 9.08 -0.74
N LEU A 77 -1.11 8.98 -2.01
CA LEU A 77 -0.26 7.90 -2.51
C LEU A 77 1.23 8.15 -2.19
N SER A 78 1.65 9.42 -2.15
CA SER A 78 3.00 9.83 -1.75
C SER A 78 2.93 11.00 -0.76
N ARG A 79 2.84 10.71 0.54
CA ARG A 79 3.04 11.72 1.60
C ARG A 79 4.32 11.53 2.40
N VAL A 80 5.12 10.52 2.05
CA VAL A 80 6.44 10.32 2.64
C VAL A 80 7.42 11.09 1.77
N GLY A 81 7.78 12.30 2.20
CA GLY A 81 9.07 12.84 1.80
C GLY A 81 10.11 11.75 2.06
N LYS A 82 10.95 11.47 1.04
CA LYS A 82 12.07 10.53 1.04
C LYS A 82 12.49 10.22 2.49
N VAL A 83 12.30 8.98 2.95
CA VAL A 83 12.88 8.55 4.24
C VAL A 83 14.39 8.56 4.02
N VAL A 84 15.01 9.72 4.16
CA VAL A 84 16.43 9.82 4.44
C VAL A 84 16.53 9.16 5.81
N ALA A 85 17.05 7.94 5.84
CA ALA A 85 17.50 7.35 7.08
C ALA A 85 18.42 8.39 7.71
N ILE A 86 17.94 9.07 8.75
CA ILE A 86 18.80 9.89 9.60
C ILE A 86 19.71 8.86 10.25
N ALA A 87 20.88 8.67 9.64
CA ALA A 87 22.00 8.05 10.29
C ALA A 87 22.29 8.90 11.52
N LYS A 88 21.78 8.43 12.66
CA LYS A 88 22.00 9.00 13.98
C LYS A 88 23.50 8.86 14.25
N ASN A 89 24.29 9.88 13.89
CA ASN A 89 25.68 9.97 14.32
C ASN A 89 25.69 10.38 15.80
N SER A 90 25.47 9.41 16.68
CA SER A 90 25.75 9.55 18.09
C SER A 90 27.24 9.36 18.31
N SER A 91 28.02 10.44 18.24
CA SER A 91 29.40 10.51 18.76
C SER A 91 29.87 11.96 18.77
N PHE A 92 29.63 12.70 19.85
CA PHE A 92 30.63 13.51 20.57
C PHE A 92 29.94 14.30 21.69
N THR A 93 29.78 13.64 22.84
CA THR A 93 29.65 14.32 24.12
C THR A 93 30.98 15.01 24.40
N ARG A 94 31.14 16.28 24.01
CA ARG A 94 32.23 17.10 24.52
C ARG A 94 31.81 17.58 25.91
N MET A 95 32.21 16.83 26.95
CA MET A 95 32.36 17.38 28.28
C MET A 95 33.43 18.47 28.20
N GLU A 96 33.03 19.74 28.17
CA GLU A 96 33.91 20.83 28.57
C GLU A 96 33.51 21.26 29.98
N LEU A 97 34.50 21.16 30.87
CA LEU A 97 34.42 21.35 32.30
C LEU A 97 34.11 22.82 32.67
N PRO A 98 33.54 23.06 33.87
CA PRO A 98 33.24 24.42 34.33
C PRO A 98 34.52 25.21 34.60
N VAL A 99 34.67 26.35 33.92
CA VAL A 99 35.62 27.40 34.33
C VAL A 99 34.96 28.19 35.45
N LYS A 100 35.50 28.07 36.67
CA LYS A 100 35.14 28.89 37.85
C LYS A 100 35.51 30.37 37.58
N PRO A 101 34.80 31.33 38.21
CA PRO A 101 34.90 32.75 37.91
C PRO A 101 36.22 33.37 38.34
#